data_AF-A0A9P0MZ44-F1
#
_entry.id   AF-A0A9P0MZ44-F1
#
_cell.length_a   1.000
_cell.length_b   1.000
_cell.length_c   1.000
_cell.angle_alpha   90.00
_cell.angle_beta   90.00
_cell.angle_gamma   90.00
#
_symmetry.space_group_name_H-M   'P 1'
#
loop_
_entity.id
_entity.type
_entity.pdbx_description
1 polymer ?
#
loop_
_entity_poly.entity_id
_entity_poly.type
_entity_poly.pdbx_seq_one_letter_code
_entity_poly.pdbx_strand_id
1 'polypeptide(L)'
;MDCVQNLASCGDMRFFDIVFFLLYIVGFVLSKKDCPKQCDKTYNPVCGMVADKHGHWTKKIFKNECKMRNKNKCEKGKYIPCDSDLEPEEL
;
A
#
# COMPACT_ATOMS: atom_id res chain seq x y z
N MET A 1 -17.63 -6.44 54.01
CA MET A 1 -16.57 -7.09 54.80
C MET A 1 -15.90 -8.09 53.88
N ASP A 2 -14.67 -7.94 53.38
CA ASP A 2 -13.64 -6.91 53.51
C ASP A 2 -12.72 -7.00 52.28
N CYS A 3 -12.32 -5.86 51.72
CA CYS A 3 -11.20 -5.77 50.79
C CYS A 3 -9.94 -5.60 51.66
N VAL A 4 -9.16 -6.67 51.87
CA VAL A 4 -7.91 -6.61 52.66
C VAL A 4 -6.69 -6.86 51.79
N GLN A 5 -5.91 -5.78 51.67
CA GLN A 5 -4.46 -5.69 51.48
C GLN A 5 -3.83 -6.52 50.35
N ASN A 6 -3.67 -5.89 49.20
CA ASN A 6 -2.34 -5.61 48.63
C ASN A 6 -2.48 -4.51 47.56
N LEU A 7 -1.54 -3.55 47.57
CA LEU A 7 -1.60 -2.31 46.78
C LEU A 7 -1.79 -2.58 45.28
N ALA A 8 -2.77 -1.87 44.68
CA ALA A 8 -2.98 -1.62 43.26
C ALA A 8 -3.64 -2.72 42.40
N SER A 9 -4.92 -3.00 42.59
CA SER A 9 -5.77 -3.47 41.46
C SER A 9 -7.26 -3.33 41.74
N CYS A 10 -7.78 -2.11 41.69
CA CYS A 10 -9.18 -1.86 41.35
C CYS A 10 -9.20 -0.79 40.26
N GLY A 11 -8.50 -1.05 39.16
CA GLY A 11 -8.39 -0.18 37.99
C GLY A 11 -9.34 -0.66 36.89
N ASP A 12 -10.20 0.26 36.46
CA ASP A 12 -11.28 0.12 35.48
C ASP A 12 -10.88 -0.67 34.21
N MET A 13 -11.32 -1.94 34.11
CA MET A 13 -10.98 -2.85 33.01
C MET A 13 -11.41 -2.32 31.63
N ARG A 14 -12.36 -1.37 31.59
CA ARG A 14 -12.84 -0.72 30.35
C ARG A 14 -11.89 0.31 29.77
N PHE A 15 -10.98 0.86 30.57
CA PHE A 15 -10.10 1.95 30.13
C PHE A 15 -9.09 1.45 29.10
N PHE A 16 -8.49 0.28 29.34
CA PHE A 16 -7.52 -0.31 28.43
C PHE A 16 -8.16 -0.72 27.10
N ASP A 17 -9.37 -1.29 27.11
CA ASP A 17 -10.10 -1.63 25.89
C ASP A 17 -10.41 -0.40 25.04
N ILE A 18 -10.84 0.70 25.68
CA ILE A 18 -11.09 1.98 24.99
C ILE A 18 -9.80 2.51 24.37
N VAL A 19 -8.68 2.47 25.10
CA VAL A 19 -7.39 2.93 24.58
C VAL A 19 -6.93 2.07 23.40
N PHE A 20 -7.05 0.74 23.48
CA PHE A 20 -6.73 -0.15 22.37
C PHE A 20 -7.61 0.09 21.14
N PHE A 21 -8.92 0.28 21.34
CA PHE A 21 -9.84 0.63 20.26
C PHE A 21 -9.47 1.97 19.62
N LEU A 22 -9.18 3.00 20.42
CA LEU A 22 -8.78 4.31 19.90
C LEU A 22 -7.45 4.23 19.14
N LEU A 23 -6.47 3.49 19.64
CA LEU A 23 -5.20 3.25 18.95
C LEU A 23 -5.39 2.47 17.65
N TYR A 24 -6.29 1.48 17.63
CA TYR A 24 -6.62 0.70 16.44
C TYR A 24 -7.31 1.56 15.38
N ILE A 25 -8.29 2.39 15.78
CA ILE A 25 -8.98 3.32 14.87
C ILE A 25 -8.02 4.37 14.32
N VAL A 26 -7.17 4.97 15.16
CA VAL A 26 -6.15 5.94 14.72
C VAL A 26 -5.14 5.29 13.78
N GLY A 27 -4.66 4.09 14.11
CA GLY A 27 -3.75 3.32 13.25
C GLY A 27 -4.36 2.95 11.89
N PHE A 28 -5.65 2.61 11.86
CA PHE A 28 -6.36 2.27 10.63
C PHE A 28 -6.58 3.49 9.72
N VAL A 29 -6.87 4.67 10.29
CA VAL A 29 -7.18 5.89 9.52
C VAL A 29 -5.95 6.49 8.81
N LEU A 30 -4.73 6.28 9.34
CA LEU A 30 -3.50 6.89 8.82
C LEU A 30 -2.93 6.23 7.55
N SER A 31 -3.54 5.17 7.02
CA SER A 31 -3.07 4.50 5.80
C SER A 31 -3.57 5.19 4.51
N LYS A 32 -3.34 6.50 4.36
CA LYS A 32 -3.59 7.17 3.08
C LYS A 32 -2.38 6.97 2.16
N LYS A 33 -2.56 6.20 1.09
CA LYS A 33 -1.57 6.11 0.02
C LYS A 33 -1.46 7.46 -0.68
N ASP A 34 -0.31 8.11 -0.55
CA ASP A 34 -0.02 9.37 -1.25
C ASP A 34 0.05 9.12 -2.75
N CYS A 35 -1.07 9.43 -3.40
CA CYS A 35 -1.25 9.36 -4.83
C CYS A 35 -0.84 10.68 -5.47
N PRO A 36 0.12 10.69 -6.41
CA PRO A 36 0.43 11.90 -7.16
C PRO A 36 -0.79 12.28 -8.02
N LYS A 37 -1.57 13.25 -7.55
CA LYS A 37 -2.87 13.62 -8.15
C LYS A 37 -2.75 14.17 -9.58
N GLN A 38 -1.59 14.70 -9.96
CA GLN A 38 -1.42 15.34 -11.27
C GLN A 38 -0.12 14.88 -11.92
N CYS A 39 -0.28 14.16 -13.04
CA CYS A 39 0.78 13.98 -14.01
C CYS A 39 0.60 15.02 -15.10
N ASP A 40 1.71 15.60 -15.53
CA ASP A 40 1.80 16.38 -16.75
C ASP A 40 1.20 15.61 -17.96
N LYS A 41 0.66 16.38 -18.90
CA LYS A 41 0.10 15.91 -20.17
C LYS A 41 1.15 15.73 -21.26
N THR A 42 2.42 16.13 -21.03
CA THR A 42 3.52 15.88 -21.96
C THR A 42 3.59 14.41 -22.32
N TYR A 43 3.64 14.16 -23.63
CA TYR A 43 3.74 12.82 -24.19
C TYR A 43 5.21 12.44 -24.30
N ASN A 44 5.63 11.50 -23.46
CA ASN A 44 6.97 10.90 -23.47
C ASN A 44 6.78 9.41 -23.19
N PRO A 45 6.43 8.59 -24.20
CA PRO A 45 5.88 7.27 -23.99
C PRO A 45 6.88 6.33 -23.33
N VAL A 46 6.41 5.55 -22.36
CA VAL A 46 7.23 4.52 -21.68
C VAL A 46 6.56 3.16 -21.79
N CYS A 47 7.36 2.12 -21.94
CA CYS A 47 6.89 0.73 -21.93
C CYS A 47 6.86 0.21 -20.49
N GLY A 48 5.71 -0.30 -20.06
CA GLY A 48 5.56 -1.03 -18.80
C GLY A 48 5.01 -2.42 -19.04
N MET A 49 5.54 -3.42 -18.36
CA MET A 49 5.05 -4.81 -18.40
C MET A 49 4.59 -5.28 -17.03
N VAL A 50 3.61 -6.17 -17.00
CA VAL A 50 3.06 -6.74 -15.76
C VAL A 50 2.75 -8.21 -15.98
N ALA A 51 3.11 -9.05 -15.01
CA ALA A 51 2.71 -10.45 -14.99
C ALA A 51 1.28 -10.59 -14.47
N ASP A 52 0.49 -11.45 -15.11
CA ASP A 52 -0.79 -11.88 -14.57
C ASP A 52 -0.60 -12.90 -13.42
N LYS A 53 -1.70 -13.39 -12.87
CA LYS A 53 -1.69 -14.40 -11.79
C LYS A 53 -1.17 -15.77 -12.23
N HIS A 54 -1.03 -16.00 -13.54
CA HIS A 54 -0.52 -17.22 -14.16
C HIS A 54 0.93 -17.06 -14.65
N GLY A 55 1.56 -15.90 -14.41
CA GLY A 55 2.92 -15.62 -14.85
C GLY A 55 3.04 -15.08 -16.28
N HIS A 56 1.93 -14.85 -16.99
CA HIS A 56 1.99 -14.29 -18.34
C HIS A 56 2.27 -12.80 -18.31
N TRP A 57 3.33 -12.39 -19.01
CA TRP A 57 3.73 -10.99 -19.14
C TRP A 57 2.93 -10.27 -20.21
N THR A 58 2.30 -9.16 -19.82
CA THR A 58 1.60 -8.26 -20.75
C THR A 58 2.29 -6.89 -20.79
N LYS A 59 2.60 -6.42 -21.99
CA LYS A 59 3.19 -5.09 -22.23
C LYS A 59 2.11 -4.04 -22.43
N LYS A 60 2.35 -2.82 -21.94
CA LYS A 60 1.47 -1.66 -22.09
C LYS A 60 2.30 -0.39 -22.24
N ILE A 61 1.94 0.42 -23.23
CA ILE A 61 2.53 1.76 -23.40
C ILE A 61 1.76 2.77 -22.55
N PHE A 62 2.48 3.52 -21.74
CA PHE A 62 1.95 4.64 -20.97
C PHE A 62 2.35 5.95 -21.63
N LYS A 63 1.51 6.99 -21.51
CA LYS A 63 1.77 8.32 -22.08
C LYS A 63 3.07 8.95 -21.56
N ASN A 64 3.41 8.69 -20.30
CA ASN A 64 4.64 9.09 -19.64
C ASN A 64 4.90 8.27 -18.38
N GLU A 65 6.12 8.37 -17.83
CA GLU A 65 6.55 7.67 -16.62
C GLU A 65 5.64 7.97 -15.42
N CYS A 66 5.20 9.23 -15.27
CA CYS A 66 4.29 9.61 -14.19
C CYS A 66 2.99 8.81 -14.24
N LYS A 67 2.39 8.62 -15.43
CA LYS A 67 1.16 7.83 -15.59
C LYS A 67 1.37 6.35 -15.22
N MET A 68 2.51 5.78 -15.58
CA MET A 68 2.87 4.41 -15.18
C MET A 68 3.02 4.30 -13.65
N ARG A 69 3.78 5.22 -13.04
CA ARG A 69 3.98 5.27 -11.58
C ARG A 69 2.67 5.48 -10.81
N ASN A 70 1.79 6.35 -11.32
CA ASN A 70 0.48 6.59 -10.73
C ASN A 70 -0.41 5.34 -10.79
N LYS A 71 -0.38 4.61 -11.92
CA LYS A 71 -1.08 3.33 -12.05
C LYS A 71 -0.63 2.34 -10.96
N ASN A 72 0.67 2.28 -10.67
CA ASN A 72 1.20 1.40 -9.63
C ASN A 72 0.81 1.84 -8.21
N LYS A 73 1.00 3.12 -7.89
CA LYS A 73 0.74 3.64 -6.54
C LYS A 73 -0.75 3.69 -6.17
N CYS A 74 -1.60 4.00 -7.13
CA CYS A 74 -3.00 4.38 -6.87
C CYS A 74 -4.02 3.38 -7.37
N GLU A 75 -3.72 2.73 -8.49
CA GLU A 75 -4.64 1.81 -9.15
C GLU A 75 -4.19 0.35 -8.97
N LYS A 76 -3.30 0.10 -7.99
CA LYS A 76 -2.74 -1.22 -7.65
C LYS A 76 -2.06 -1.93 -8.83
N GLY A 77 -1.56 -1.15 -9.80
CA GLY A 77 -0.73 -1.68 -10.88
C GLY A 77 0.59 -2.25 -10.36
N LYS A 78 1.16 -3.19 -11.11
CA LYS A 78 2.49 -3.77 -10.86
C LYS A 78 3.36 -3.70 -12.11
N TYR A 79 3.27 -2.59 -12.84
CA TYR A 79 4.02 -2.41 -14.08
C TYR A 79 5.50 -2.13 -13.77
N ILE A 80 6.40 -2.85 -14.44
CA ILE A 80 7.85 -2.62 -14.44
C ILE A 80 8.30 -2.17 -15.84
N PRO A 81 9.38 -1.37 -15.98
CA PRO A 81 9.87 -0.96 -17.31
C PRO A 81 10.26 -2.17 -18.17
N CYS A 82 10.03 -2.09 -19.48
CA CYS A 82 10.30 -3.21 -20.40
C CYS A 82 11.80 -3.47 -20.68
N ASP A 83 12.69 -2.53 -20.32
CA ASP A 83 14.13 -2.57 -20.62
C ASP A 83 14.97 -3.17 -19.49
N SER A 84 14.36 -3.83 -18.52
CA SER A 84 15.09 -4.57 -17.50
C SER A 84 15.58 -5.89 -18.11
N ASP A 85 16.71 -5.88 -18.82
CA ASP A 85 17.68 -6.99 -19.08
C ASP A 85 17.21 -8.45 -18.88
N LEU A 86 15.99 -8.79 -19.29
CA LEU A 86 15.42 -10.12 -19.20
C LEU A 86 15.67 -10.79 -20.53
N GLU A 87 16.80 -11.48 -20.59
CA GLU A 87 16.90 -12.64 -21.46
C GLU A 87 15.76 -13.61 -21.08
N PRO A 88 14.95 -14.06 -22.05
CA PRO A 88 13.80 -14.93 -21.85
C PRO A 88 14.15 -16.38 -21.44
N GLU A 89 15.29 -16.65 -20.78
CA GLU A 89 15.74 -18.02 -20.50
C GLU A 89 15.04 -18.73 -19.34
N GLU A 90 14.07 -18.12 -18.67
CA GLU A 90 13.24 -18.83 -17.67
C GLU A 90 11.74 -18.76 -18.04
N LEU A 91 11.44 -18.97 -19.34
CA LEU A 91 10.09 -19.22 -19.85
C LEU A 91 9.66 -20.68 -19.61
#